data_AF-A0A965TBG4-F1
#
_entry.id   AF-A0A965TBG4-F1
#
_cell.length_a   1.000
_cell.length_b   1.000
_cell.length_c   1.000
_cell.angle_alpha   90.00
_cell.angle_beta   90.00
_cell.angle_gamma   90.00
#
_symmetry.space_group_name_H-M   'P 1'
#
loop_
_entity.id
_entity.type
_entity.pdbx_description
1 polymer ?
#
loop_
_entity_poly.entity_id
_entity_poly.type
_entity_poly.pdbx_seq_one_letter_code
_entity_poly.pdbx_strand_id
1 'polypeptide(L)'
;MILVKNVKYRILIILFCLILILGGCSNKGEFKTNFCYPTTDNHTKASNNEIVCDVVSNKSQFDINQVTMDFYFGYITDYSYGFCEEGYPTYFFQCIALYFQRIVPNQEAFFSGNLIFDDYQSMENTYFIKELSYNDFYLEQYGVTKTKKLYKRKLTYTHNESITVPKEMFTGENGKFAVVVRAVYRNELTGQYALSNAGLVKLHYKVLDENTVKLALFEL
;
A
#
# COMPACT_ATOMS: atom_id res chain seq x y z
N MET A 1 62.85 23.98 11.37
CA MET A 1 61.61 24.56 10.83
C MET A 1 60.78 23.49 10.08
N ILE A 2 60.36 22.42 10.78
CA ILE A 2 59.65 21.27 10.14
C ILE A 2 58.30 20.96 10.82
N LEU A 3 58.03 21.49 12.02
CA LEU A 3 56.81 21.16 12.77
C LEU A 3 55.50 21.76 12.20
N VAL A 4 55.57 22.86 11.43
CA VAL A 4 54.37 23.61 11.00
C VAL A 4 53.66 22.96 9.80
N LYS A 5 54.36 22.11 9.03
CA LYS A 5 53.76 21.45 7.85
C LYS A 5 52.73 20.38 8.24
N ASN A 6 52.95 19.64 9.33
CA ASN A 6 52.09 18.52 9.72
C ASN A 6 50.74 18.93 10.32
N VAL A 7 50.62 20.16 10.86
CA VAL A 7 49.37 20.66 11.45
C VAL A 7 48.33 20.98 10.36
N LYS A 8 48.77 21.52 9.22
CA LYS A 8 47.87 21.85 8.11
C LYS A 8 47.22 20.60 7.49
N TYR A 9 47.97 19.51 7.35
CA TYR A 9 47.43 18.24 6.83
C TYR A 9 46.44 17.60 7.81
N ARG A 10 46.67 17.70 9.12
CA ARG A 10 45.73 17.20 10.14
C ARG A 10 44.41 17.96 10.11
N ILE A 11 44.45 19.28 9.98
CA ILE A 11 43.24 20.10 9.84
C ILE A 11 42.49 19.75 8.55
N LEU A 12 43.21 19.52 7.44
CA LEU A 12 42.60 19.13 6.16
C LEU A 12 41.90 17.76 6.24
N ILE A 13 42.51 16.78 6.92
CA ILE A 13 41.93 15.45 7.13
C ILE A 13 40.70 15.53 8.01
N ILE A 14 40.74 16.32 9.10
CA ILE A 14 39.58 16.53 9.98
C ILE A 14 38.43 17.21 9.23
N LEU A 15 38.72 18.21 8.39
CA LEU A 15 37.71 18.85 7.53
C LEU A 15 37.13 17.88 6.52
N PHE A 16 37.97 17.06 5.88
CA PHE A 16 37.52 16.06 4.90
C PHE A 16 36.64 14.98 5.56
N CYS A 17 37.02 14.51 6.74
CA CYS A 17 36.19 13.61 7.55
C CYS A 17 34.87 14.27 7.99
N LEU A 18 34.88 15.56 8.38
CA LEU A 18 33.66 16.29 8.72
C LEU A 18 32.73 16.45 7.52
N ILE A 19 33.26 16.70 6.31
CA ILE A 19 32.47 16.77 5.08
C ILE A 19 31.85 15.40 4.74
N LEU A 20 32.59 14.30 4.96
CA LEU A 20 32.06 12.94 4.78
C LEU A 20 30.96 12.59 5.78
N ILE A 21 31.07 13.07 7.03
CA ILE A 21 30.04 12.86 8.07
C ILE A 21 28.81 13.74 7.81
N LEU A 22 28.99 14.96 7.28
CA LEU A 22 27.90 15.90 6.96
C LEU A 22 27.23 15.60 5.60
N GLY A 23 27.89 14.89 4.69
CA GLY A 23 27.34 14.43 3.42
C GLY A 23 26.41 13.20 3.53
N GLY A 24 26.31 12.60 4.72
CA GLY A 24 25.48 11.43 5.01
C GLY A 24 23.99 11.74 5.27
N CYS A 25 23.55 12.99 5.13
CA CYS A 25 22.12 13.29 4.98
C CYS A 25 21.71 12.98 3.53
N SER A 26 21.67 11.68 3.20
CA SER A 26 20.75 11.22 2.17
C SER A 26 19.40 11.81 2.55
N ASN A 27 18.81 12.60 1.65
CA ASN A 27 17.40 12.91 1.71
C ASN A 27 16.69 11.60 2.05
N LYS A 28 16.14 11.50 3.27
CA LYS A 28 15.17 10.47 3.58
C LYS A 28 14.03 10.77 2.63
N GLY A 29 14.02 10.08 1.49
CA GLY A 29 12.89 10.06 0.59
C GLY A 29 11.77 9.42 1.39
N GLU A 30 11.05 10.23 2.17
CA GLU A 30 9.77 9.82 2.72
C GLU A 30 8.88 9.57 1.50
N PHE A 31 8.53 8.31 1.27
CA PHE A 31 7.44 8.01 0.36
C PHE A 31 6.16 8.45 1.06
N LYS A 32 5.66 9.62 0.68
CA LYS A 32 4.35 10.08 1.09
C LYS A 32 3.44 10.06 -0.10
N THR A 33 2.53 9.10 -0.13
CA THR A 33 1.45 9.12 -1.10
C THR A 33 0.10 9.36 -0.45
N ASN A 34 -0.84 9.72 -1.31
CA ASN A 34 -2.28 9.83 -1.04
C ASN A 34 -2.92 9.16 -2.25
N PHE A 35 -3.05 7.84 -2.26
CA PHE A 35 -3.77 7.17 -3.33
C PHE A 35 -5.23 6.96 -2.94
N CYS A 36 -6.10 7.64 -3.66
CA CYS A 36 -7.52 7.34 -3.73
C CYS A 36 -7.71 6.75 -5.12
N TYR A 37 -8.19 5.52 -5.21
CA TYR A 37 -8.89 5.10 -6.41
C TYR A 37 -10.28 5.72 -6.34
N PRO A 38 -10.60 6.78 -7.10
CA PRO A 38 -11.98 6.92 -7.50
C PRO A 38 -12.29 5.63 -8.28
N THR A 39 -13.32 4.91 -7.85
CA THR A 39 -14.01 3.99 -8.76
C THR A 39 -14.23 4.77 -10.05
N THR A 40 -13.53 4.37 -11.10
CA THR A 40 -13.43 5.07 -12.37
C THR A 40 -14.82 5.48 -12.86
N ASP A 41 -14.95 6.78 -13.09
CA ASP A 41 -15.87 7.48 -13.99
C ASP A 41 -17.18 6.76 -14.40
N ASN A 42 -18.29 7.41 -14.02
CA ASN A 42 -19.66 7.29 -14.57
C ASN A 42 -20.77 6.67 -13.70
N HIS A 43 -20.85 6.97 -12.40
CA HIS A 43 -22.16 6.90 -11.75
C HIS A 43 -22.42 8.13 -10.87
N THR A 44 -23.13 9.09 -11.46
CA THR A 44 -24.24 9.76 -10.79
C THR A 44 -25.03 8.72 -10.01
N LYS A 45 -25.19 8.96 -8.71
CA LYS A 45 -25.81 8.15 -7.65
C LYS A 45 -24.79 7.40 -6.80
N ALA A 46 -24.69 7.88 -5.57
CA ALA A 46 -23.85 7.39 -4.51
C ALA A 46 -24.21 5.94 -4.17
N SER A 47 -23.26 5.04 -4.37
CA SER A 47 -23.24 3.74 -3.71
C SER A 47 -21.90 3.07 -3.97
N ASN A 48 -20.87 3.46 -3.21
CA ASN A 48 -19.83 2.55 -2.74
C ASN A 48 -18.97 3.29 -1.71
N ASN A 49 -18.99 2.74 -0.50
CA ASN A 49 -18.18 3.14 0.64
C ASN A 49 -16.70 3.20 0.22
N GLU A 50 -16.10 4.40 0.11
CA GLU A 50 -14.71 4.56 -0.33
C GLU A 50 -13.77 3.97 0.76
N ILE A 51 -13.47 2.67 0.67
CA ILE A 51 -12.35 2.06 1.39
C ILE A 51 -11.08 2.54 0.71
N VAL A 52 -10.15 3.08 1.48
CA VAL A 52 -8.91 3.67 0.99
C VAL A 52 -7.72 3.08 1.72
N CYS A 53 -6.56 3.10 1.05
CA CYS A 53 -5.31 2.68 1.68
C CYS A 53 -4.10 3.43 1.12
N ASP A 54 -3.03 3.45 1.91
CA ASP A 54 -1.74 4.06 1.59
C ASP A 54 -0.58 3.23 2.15
N VAL A 55 0.62 3.47 1.62
CA VAL A 55 1.87 2.93 2.18
C VAL A 55 2.86 4.06 2.37
N VAL A 56 3.58 4.04 3.48
CA VAL A 56 4.65 4.99 3.78
C VAL A 56 5.89 4.21 4.17
N SER A 57 7.04 4.69 3.70
CA SER A 57 8.33 4.25 4.18
C SER A 57 9.32 5.40 4.17
N ASN A 58 10.25 5.38 5.12
CA ASN A 58 11.37 6.31 5.20
C ASN A 58 12.62 5.82 4.43
N LYS A 59 12.51 4.66 3.76
CA LYS A 59 13.55 4.05 2.93
C LYS A 59 12.96 3.63 1.59
N SER A 60 13.81 3.63 0.56
CA SER A 60 13.48 3.08 -0.77
C SER A 60 14.17 1.77 -1.07
N GLN A 61 15.19 1.40 -0.29
CA GLN A 61 15.96 0.17 -0.46
C GLN A 61 15.87 -0.67 0.80
N PHE A 62 15.71 -1.96 0.61
CA PHE A 62 15.41 -2.92 1.65
C PHE A 62 16.24 -4.19 1.45
N ASP A 63 16.51 -4.88 2.55
CA ASP A 63 16.80 -6.31 2.48
C ASP A 63 15.55 -7.01 1.94
N ILE A 64 15.68 -7.82 0.89
CA ILE A 64 14.58 -8.52 0.21
C ILE A 64 13.80 -9.43 1.15
N ASN A 65 14.43 -9.89 2.25
CA ASN A 65 13.80 -10.71 3.29
C ASN A 65 13.13 -9.86 4.39
N GLN A 66 13.32 -8.54 4.40
CA GLN A 66 12.82 -7.61 5.43
C GLN A 66 12.29 -6.32 4.82
N VAL A 67 11.34 -6.45 3.88
CA VAL A 67 10.69 -5.31 3.25
C VAL A 67 9.48 -4.86 4.07
N THR A 68 9.71 -4.00 5.05
CA THR A 68 8.67 -3.52 5.97
C THR A 68 8.25 -2.07 5.67
N MET A 69 6.94 -1.82 5.64
CA MET A 69 6.34 -0.49 5.36
C MET A 69 5.18 -0.21 6.32
N ASP A 70 4.90 1.07 6.55
CA ASP A 70 3.71 1.50 7.29
C ASP A 70 2.51 1.51 6.33
N PHE A 71 1.53 0.66 6.61
CA PHE A 71 0.30 0.54 5.85
C PHE A 71 -0.84 1.27 6.54
N TYR A 72 -1.49 2.13 5.79
CA TYR A 72 -2.63 2.92 6.22
C TYR A 72 -3.85 2.43 5.47
N PHE A 73 -4.97 2.20 6.15
CA PHE A 73 -6.21 1.83 5.48
C PHE A 73 -7.41 2.15 6.36
N GLY A 74 -8.58 2.25 5.73
CA GLY A 74 -9.82 2.55 6.43
C GLY A 74 -10.96 2.93 5.50
N TYR A 75 -12.07 3.38 6.07
CA TYR A 75 -13.27 3.83 5.34
C TYR A 75 -13.47 5.34 5.49
N ILE A 76 -13.91 6.01 4.44
CA ILE A 76 -14.19 7.45 4.51
C ILE A 76 -15.46 7.71 5.32
N THR A 77 -15.32 8.46 6.42
CA THR A 77 -16.40 8.71 7.39
C THR A 77 -17.51 9.62 6.90
N ASP A 78 -17.25 10.40 5.84
CA ASP A 78 -18.18 11.41 5.31
C ASP A 78 -19.31 10.81 4.46
N TYR A 79 -19.31 9.48 4.26
CA TYR A 79 -20.36 8.76 3.55
C TYR A 79 -21.25 8.01 4.54
N SER A 80 -22.57 8.21 4.43
CA SER A 80 -23.56 7.46 5.20
C SER A 80 -23.45 5.97 4.88
N TYR A 81 -23.35 5.17 5.94
CA TYR A 81 -23.33 3.72 5.90
C TYR A 81 -24.49 3.15 5.09
N GLY A 82 -24.17 2.62 3.92
CA GLY A 82 -25.08 1.83 3.11
C GLY A 82 -24.25 0.95 2.21
N PHE A 83 -24.01 -0.29 2.62
CA PHE A 83 -23.58 -1.29 1.65
C PHE A 83 -24.77 -1.51 0.72
N CYS A 84 -24.62 -1.10 -0.53
CA CYS A 84 -25.63 -1.38 -1.51
C CYS A 84 -25.76 -2.90 -1.67
N GLU A 85 -26.93 -3.43 -1.33
CA GLU A 85 -27.49 -4.69 -1.85
C GLU A 85 -27.76 -4.63 -3.37
N GLU A 86 -27.28 -3.60 -4.08
CA GLU A 86 -27.55 -3.45 -5.51
C GLU A 86 -26.60 -4.31 -6.34
N GLY A 87 -27.06 -5.53 -6.63
CA GLY A 87 -26.50 -6.38 -7.68
C GLY A 87 -26.52 -7.87 -7.35
N TYR A 88 -26.55 -8.23 -6.07
CA TYR A 88 -26.44 -9.61 -5.60
C TYR A 88 -27.29 -9.83 -4.34
N PRO A 89 -28.61 -10.11 -4.47
CA PRO A 89 -29.51 -10.27 -3.32
C PRO A 89 -29.17 -11.45 -2.40
N THR A 90 -28.17 -12.26 -2.77
CA THR A 90 -27.72 -13.44 -2.05
C THR A 90 -26.34 -13.29 -1.41
N TYR A 91 -25.64 -12.18 -1.65
CA TYR A 91 -24.29 -11.96 -1.15
C TYR A 91 -24.28 -10.96 0.01
N PHE A 92 -23.84 -11.43 1.17
CA PHE A 92 -23.78 -10.63 2.39
C PHE A 92 -22.35 -10.23 2.68
N PHE A 93 -22.15 -8.98 3.09
CA PHE A 93 -20.83 -8.52 3.51
C PHE A 93 -20.34 -9.35 4.70
N GLN A 94 -19.16 -9.94 4.57
CA GLN A 94 -18.57 -10.82 5.57
C GLN A 94 -17.46 -10.10 6.34
N CYS A 95 -16.47 -9.58 5.62
CA CYS A 95 -15.26 -9.01 6.20
C CYS A 95 -14.54 -8.07 5.22
N ILE A 96 -13.51 -7.40 5.73
CA ILE A 96 -12.46 -6.80 4.92
C ILE A 96 -11.26 -7.73 4.91
N ALA A 97 -10.68 -7.97 3.73
CA ALA A 97 -9.48 -8.78 3.57
C ALA A 97 -8.35 -7.97 2.94
N LEU A 98 -7.13 -8.20 3.44
CA LEU A 98 -5.90 -7.52 3.02
C LEU A 98 -4.98 -8.50 2.30
N TYR A 99 -4.40 -8.06 1.19
CA TYR A 99 -3.55 -8.87 0.34
C TYR A 99 -2.33 -8.10 -0.15
N PHE A 100 -1.26 -8.84 -0.45
CA PHE A 100 -0.38 -8.45 -1.55
C PHE A 100 -0.86 -9.13 -2.83
N GLN A 101 -0.91 -8.41 -3.95
CA GLN A 101 -1.30 -8.94 -5.26
C GLN A 101 -0.17 -8.69 -6.26
N ARG A 102 0.37 -9.74 -6.84
CA ARG A 102 1.39 -9.63 -7.89
C ARG A 102 0.72 -9.14 -9.16
N ILE A 103 1.35 -8.18 -9.84
CA ILE A 103 0.84 -7.64 -11.10
C ILE A 103 1.66 -8.28 -12.22
N VAL A 104 1.05 -9.24 -12.91
CA VAL A 104 1.70 -9.96 -14.02
C VAL A 104 1.61 -9.10 -15.29
N PRO A 105 2.69 -8.97 -16.08
CA PRO A 105 2.63 -8.30 -17.39
C PRO A 105 1.49 -8.87 -18.25
N ASN A 106 0.68 -7.99 -18.84
CA ASN A 106 -0.53 -8.31 -19.63
C ASN A 106 -1.78 -8.74 -18.83
N GLN A 107 -1.73 -8.76 -17.49
CA GLN A 107 -2.90 -8.91 -16.61
C GLN A 107 -3.13 -7.65 -15.77
N GLU A 108 -3.14 -6.47 -16.41
CA GLU A 108 -3.35 -5.19 -15.70
C GLU A 108 -4.79 -5.01 -15.18
N ALA A 109 -5.70 -5.93 -15.50
CA ALA A 109 -7.05 -5.95 -14.95
C ALA A 109 -7.01 -6.46 -13.49
N PHE A 110 -7.03 -5.53 -12.54
CA PHE A 110 -7.24 -5.79 -11.12
C PHE A 110 -8.64 -6.37 -10.94
N PHE A 111 -8.79 -7.70 -10.87
CA PHE A 111 -10.06 -8.42 -10.64
C PHE A 111 -11.29 -7.56 -10.96
N SER A 112 -11.36 -7.06 -12.20
CA SER A 112 -12.39 -6.13 -12.63
C SER A 112 -13.44 -6.99 -13.27
N GLY A 113 -14.22 -7.68 -12.44
CA GLY A 113 -15.20 -8.63 -12.90
C GLY A 113 -15.74 -9.46 -11.74
N ASN A 114 -16.96 -9.94 -11.93
CA ASN A 114 -17.74 -10.79 -11.04
C ASN A 114 -17.08 -12.15 -10.81
N LEU A 115 -15.89 -12.17 -10.24
CA LEU A 115 -15.18 -13.39 -9.92
C LEU A 115 -15.74 -13.95 -8.63
N ILE A 116 -16.22 -15.18 -8.74
CA ILE A 116 -16.75 -15.96 -7.65
C ILE A 116 -15.64 -16.93 -7.23
N PHE A 117 -15.35 -16.96 -5.94
CA PHE A 117 -14.26 -17.75 -5.36
C PHE A 117 -14.84 -18.75 -4.37
N ASP A 118 -14.32 -19.97 -4.34
CA ASP A 118 -14.65 -20.93 -3.27
C ASP A 118 -13.86 -20.60 -2.00
N ASP A 119 -12.64 -20.06 -2.15
CA ASP A 119 -11.77 -19.60 -1.07
C ASP A 119 -11.11 -18.28 -1.47
N TYR A 120 -11.52 -17.18 -0.84
CA TYR A 120 -10.93 -15.86 -1.10
C TYR A 120 -9.54 -15.68 -0.49
N GLN A 121 -9.10 -16.54 0.43
CA GLN A 121 -7.77 -16.45 1.04
C GLN A 121 -6.70 -17.08 0.14
N SER A 122 -7.10 -17.95 -0.79
CA SER A 122 -6.20 -18.71 -1.66
C SER A 122 -6.44 -18.38 -3.15
N MET A 123 -6.26 -17.10 -3.52
CA MET A 123 -6.39 -16.66 -4.91
C MET A 123 -5.04 -16.64 -5.63
N GLU A 124 -5.06 -16.96 -6.92
CA GLU A 124 -3.87 -16.91 -7.77
C GLU A 124 -3.22 -15.52 -7.75
N ASN A 125 -1.89 -15.48 -7.71
CA ASN A 125 -1.10 -14.25 -7.69
C ASN A 125 -1.38 -13.33 -6.50
N THR A 126 -1.95 -13.85 -5.42
CA THR A 126 -2.17 -13.12 -4.18
C THR A 126 -1.47 -13.77 -2.99
N TYR A 127 -1.18 -12.95 -1.99
CA TYR A 127 -0.73 -13.37 -0.68
C TYR A 127 -1.70 -12.77 0.34
N PHE A 128 -2.50 -13.62 0.98
CA PHE A 128 -3.41 -13.21 2.04
C PHE A 128 -2.63 -12.77 3.28
N ILE A 129 -2.94 -11.59 3.80
CA ILE A 129 -2.29 -11.02 4.98
C ILE A 129 -3.14 -11.28 6.21
N LYS A 130 -4.38 -10.78 6.18
CA LYS A 130 -5.34 -10.89 7.27
C LYS A 130 -6.74 -10.50 6.83
N GLU A 131 -7.69 -10.75 7.71
CA GLU A 131 -9.06 -10.25 7.62
C GLU A 131 -9.47 -9.47 8.87
N LEU A 132 -10.43 -8.58 8.70
CA LEU A 132 -11.09 -7.82 9.74
C LEU A 132 -12.59 -8.04 9.61
N SER A 133 -13.24 -8.43 10.70
CA SER A 133 -14.70 -8.57 10.69
C SER A 133 -15.37 -7.24 10.36
N TYR A 134 -16.62 -7.29 9.87
CA TYR A 134 -17.45 -6.10 9.70
C TYR A 134 -17.43 -5.20 10.94
N ASN A 135 -17.64 -5.80 12.11
CA ASN A 135 -17.73 -5.06 13.37
C ASN A 135 -16.40 -4.40 13.76
N ASP A 136 -15.26 -5.02 13.43
CA ASP A 136 -13.95 -4.45 13.75
C ASP A 136 -13.55 -3.33 12.80
N PHE A 137 -13.87 -3.47 11.51
CA PHE A 137 -13.47 -2.51 10.49
C PHE A 137 -14.25 -1.20 10.56
N TYR A 138 -15.48 -1.21 11.05
CA TYR A 138 -16.32 -0.01 11.16
C TYR A 138 -16.24 0.70 12.51
N LEU A 139 -15.19 0.40 13.27
CA LEU A 139 -14.82 1.16 14.45
C LEU A 139 -14.14 2.48 14.04
N GLU A 140 -14.28 3.50 14.89
CA GLU A 140 -13.73 4.86 14.67
C GLU A 140 -12.24 4.86 14.32
N GLN A 141 -11.47 3.89 14.84
CA GLN A 141 -10.04 3.77 14.57
C GLN A 141 -9.73 3.57 13.08
N TYR A 142 -10.61 2.95 12.30
CA TYR A 142 -10.43 2.78 10.86
C TYR A 142 -11.13 3.89 10.06
N GLY A 143 -11.67 4.91 10.72
CA GLY A 143 -12.23 6.10 10.08
C GLY A 143 -11.16 6.94 9.40
N VAL A 144 -11.43 7.32 8.15
CA VAL A 144 -10.58 8.20 7.34
C VAL A 144 -11.32 9.49 7.04
N THR A 145 -10.74 10.63 7.44
CA THR A 145 -11.31 11.94 7.15
C THR A 145 -10.74 12.49 5.85
N LYS A 146 -11.63 12.99 4.98
CA LYS A 146 -11.26 13.60 3.70
C LYS A 146 -11.29 15.13 3.84
N THR A 147 -10.12 15.76 3.81
CA THR A 147 -10.06 17.23 3.81
C THR A 147 -9.78 17.74 2.40
N LYS A 148 -10.62 18.68 1.93
CA LYS A 148 -10.45 19.37 0.64
C LYS A 148 -9.87 20.75 0.91
N LYS A 149 -8.56 20.92 0.74
CA LYS A 149 -7.92 22.26 0.72
C LYS A 149 -7.54 22.60 -0.72
N LEU A 150 -8.21 23.62 -1.25
CA LEU A 150 -8.05 24.35 -2.53
C LEU A 150 -7.62 23.58 -3.80
N TYR A 151 -6.63 22.68 -3.80
CA TYR A 151 -6.25 21.86 -4.96
C TYR A 151 -5.64 20.49 -4.58
N LYS A 152 -5.72 20.06 -3.31
CA LYS A 152 -5.22 18.75 -2.86
C LYS A 152 -6.28 18.03 -2.04
N ARG A 153 -6.61 16.80 -2.44
CA ARG A 153 -7.33 15.84 -1.59
C ARG A 153 -6.32 15.32 -0.57
N LYS A 154 -6.58 15.52 0.73
CA LYS A 154 -5.76 14.96 1.79
C LYS A 154 -6.62 13.98 2.60
N LEU A 155 -6.19 12.73 2.63
CA LEU A 155 -6.73 11.72 3.53
C LEU A 155 -6.00 11.81 4.86
N THR A 156 -6.74 11.72 5.95
CA THR A 156 -6.19 11.60 7.29
C THR A 156 -6.64 10.28 7.86
N TYR A 157 -5.70 9.35 7.97
CA TYR A 157 -5.93 8.03 8.52
C TYR A 157 -5.76 8.06 10.04
N THR A 158 -6.66 7.37 10.74
CA THR A 158 -6.59 7.21 12.20
C THR A 158 -5.83 5.94 12.60
N HIS A 159 -5.86 4.92 11.74
CA HIS A 159 -5.14 3.66 11.92
C HIS A 159 -4.00 3.51 10.92
N ASN A 160 -2.91 2.90 11.40
CA ASN A 160 -1.87 2.32 10.59
C ASN A 160 -1.31 1.06 11.26
N GLU A 161 -0.62 0.26 10.47
CA GLU A 161 0.13 -0.88 10.97
C GLU A 161 1.35 -1.15 10.11
N SER A 162 2.30 -1.91 10.65
CA SER A 162 3.48 -2.31 9.90
C SER A 162 3.21 -3.61 9.15
N ILE A 163 3.42 -3.62 7.83
CA ILE A 163 3.30 -4.82 7.00
C ILE A 163 4.66 -5.19 6.40
N THR A 164 4.93 -6.48 6.29
CA THR A 164 6.15 -7.00 5.65
C THR A 164 5.79 -7.69 4.36
N VAL A 165 6.39 -7.26 3.25
CA VAL A 165 6.17 -7.84 1.92
C VAL A 165 6.89 -9.20 1.86
N PRO A 166 6.19 -10.29 1.50
CA PRO A 166 6.83 -11.59 1.34
C PRO A 166 7.81 -11.54 0.16
N LYS A 167 8.96 -12.20 0.32
CA LYS A 167 10.01 -12.20 -0.72
C LYS A 167 9.52 -12.79 -2.04
N GLU A 168 8.53 -13.68 -1.99
CA GLU A 168 7.88 -14.32 -3.12
C GLU A 168 7.18 -13.31 -4.03
N MET A 169 6.94 -12.07 -3.59
CA MET A 169 6.41 -10.99 -4.42
C MET A 169 7.44 -10.46 -5.44
N PHE A 170 8.73 -10.68 -5.21
CA PHE A 170 9.83 -10.21 -6.05
C PHE A 170 10.25 -11.29 -7.04
N THR A 171 9.49 -11.42 -8.13
CA THR A 171 9.78 -12.36 -9.21
C THR A 171 10.54 -11.69 -10.34
N GLY A 172 11.85 -11.99 -10.44
CA GLY A 172 12.72 -11.44 -11.46
C GLY A 172 13.32 -10.08 -11.08
N GLU A 173 14.03 -9.46 -12.02
CA GLU A 173 14.80 -8.23 -11.75
C GLU A 173 13.93 -6.99 -11.56
N ASN A 174 12.80 -6.90 -12.25
CA ASN A 174 11.89 -5.76 -12.18
C ASN A 174 10.44 -6.26 -12.21
N GLY A 175 9.56 -5.60 -11.45
CA GLY A 175 8.15 -5.95 -11.47
C GLY A 175 7.29 -4.97 -10.68
N LYS A 176 6.03 -5.37 -10.51
CA LYS A 176 5.04 -4.59 -9.77
C LYS A 176 4.22 -5.51 -8.88
N PHE A 177 3.83 -5.01 -7.73
CA PHE A 177 2.78 -5.62 -6.91
C PHE A 177 1.88 -4.54 -6.36
N ALA A 178 0.76 -4.94 -5.79
CA ALA A 178 -0.17 -4.08 -5.11
C ALA A 178 -0.37 -4.51 -3.66
N VAL A 179 -0.53 -3.55 -2.77
CA VAL A 179 -1.18 -3.77 -1.47
C VAL A 179 -2.65 -3.47 -1.66
N VAL A 180 -3.52 -4.39 -1.29
CA VAL A 180 -4.95 -4.34 -1.65
C VAL A 180 -5.82 -4.60 -0.43
N VAL A 181 -6.89 -3.81 -0.32
CA VAL A 181 -7.97 -3.96 0.65
C VAL A 181 -9.25 -4.27 -0.11
N ARG A 182 -9.92 -5.38 0.22
CA ARG A 182 -11.12 -5.86 -0.46
C ARG A 182 -12.25 -6.03 0.54
N ALA A 183 -13.46 -5.61 0.19
CA ALA A 183 -14.65 -6.12 0.86
C ALA A 183 -14.93 -7.54 0.36
N VAL A 184 -15.17 -8.45 1.28
CA VAL A 184 -15.53 -9.84 1.01
C VAL A 184 -17.02 -9.99 1.23
N TYR A 185 -17.71 -10.57 0.26
CA TYR A 185 -19.12 -10.91 0.35
C TYR A 185 -19.27 -12.41 0.20
N ARG A 186 -20.15 -13.03 0.99
CA ARG A 186 -20.43 -14.46 0.95
C ARG A 186 -21.84 -14.70 0.46
N ASN A 187 -21.99 -15.62 -0.48
CA ASN A 187 -23.28 -16.15 -0.89
C ASN A 187 -23.75 -17.22 0.10
N GLU A 188 -24.88 -17.01 0.78
CA GLU A 188 -25.36 -17.99 1.76
C GLU A 188 -25.88 -19.29 1.12
N LEU A 189 -26.33 -19.24 -0.14
CA LEU A 189 -26.87 -20.41 -0.84
C LEU A 189 -25.76 -21.32 -1.39
N THR A 190 -24.72 -20.74 -1.99
CA THR A 190 -23.62 -21.51 -2.60
C THR A 190 -22.40 -21.64 -1.69
N GLY A 191 -22.29 -20.80 -0.65
CA GLY A 191 -21.11 -20.70 0.21
C GLY A 191 -19.93 -19.94 -0.41
N GLN A 192 -20.05 -19.52 -1.68
CA GLN A 192 -18.98 -18.89 -2.45
C GLN A 192 -18.83 -17.40 -2.13
N TYR A 193 -17.71 -16.82 -2.54
CA TYR A 193 -17.32 -15.45 -2.20
C TYR A 193 -17.18 -14.57 -3.42
N ALA A 194 -17.49 -13.28 -3.25
CA ALA A 194 -17.23 -12.22 -4.21
C ALA A 194 -16.44 -11.09 -3.54
N LEU A 195 -15.60 -10.39 -4.30
CA LEU A 195 -14.73 -9.33 -3.79
C LEU A 195 -15.02 -7.97 -4.44
N SER A 196 -14.98 -6.89 -3.65
CA SER A 196 -15.09 -5.52 -4.19
C SER A 196 -13.76 -4.97 -4.71
N ASN A 197 -13.83 -3.94 -5.57
CA ASN A 197 -12.72 -3.03 -5.82
C ASN A 197 -12.76 -1.88 -4.79
N ALA A 198 -12.04 -2.06 -3.67
CA ALA A 198 -12.06 -1.14 -2.53
C ALA A 198 -10.81 -0.25 -2.48
N GLY A 199 -9.72 -0.70 -1.85
CA GLY A 199 -8.46 0.05 -1.70
C GLY A 199 -7.27 -0.63 -2.37
N LEU A 200 -6.38 0.14 -2.99
CA LEU A 200 -5.24 -0.37 -3.76
C LEU A 200 -4.09 0.64 -3.79
N VAL A 201 -2.87 0.17 -3.51
CA VAL A 201 -1.61 0.91 -3.78
C VAL A 201 -0.69 0.04 -4.62
N LYS A 202 -0.24 0.55 -5.77
CA LYS A 202 0.72 -0.14 -6.64
C LYS A 202 2.15 0.29 -6.30
N LEU A 203 3.03 -0.68 -6.17
CA LEU A 203 4.46 -0.50 -5.94
C LEU A 203 5.23 -1.15 -7.07
N HIS A 204 6.23 -0.43 -7.59
CA HIS A 204 7.22 -0.96 -8.50
C HIS A 204 8.43 -1.41 -7.68
N TYR A 205 9.09 -2.47 -8.14
CA TYR A 205 10.34 -2.90 -7.55
C TYR A 205 11.41 -3.13 -8.61
N LYS A 206 12.65 -2.99 -8.17
CA LYS A 206 13.86 -3.42 -8.87
C LYS A 206 14.76 -4.18 -7.89
N VAL A 207 15.03 -5.44 -8.17
CA VAL A 207 16.04 -6.23 -7.46
C VAL A 207 17.41 -5.74 -7.91
N LEU A 208 18.23 -5.29 -6.96
CA LEU A 208 19.55 -4.73 -7.23
C LEU A 208 20.64 -5.80 -7.15
N ASP A 209 20.47 -6.76 -6.24
CA ASP A 209 21.34 -7.91 -6.01
C ASP A 209 20.54 -9.01 -5.25
N GLU A 210 21.22 -10.08 -4.84
CA GLU A 210 20.60 -11.25 -4.16
C GLU A 210 19.86 -10.90 -2.87
N ASN A 211 20.21 -9.79 -2.21
CA ASN A 211 19.66 -9.41 -0.92
C ASN A 211 18.95 -8.06 -0.94
N THR A 212 19.07 -7.26 -2.00
CA THR A 212 18.60 -5.87 -1.99
C THR A 212 17.53 -5.62 -3.03
N VAL A 213 16.42 -5.03 -2.59
CA VAL A 213 15.34 -4.57 -3.47
C VAL A 213 15.08 -3.08 -3.27
N LYS A 214 14.91 -2.36 -4.37
CA LYS A 214 14.45 -0.97 -4.38
C LYS A 214 12.97 -0.92 -4.69
N LEU A 215 12.18 -0.26 -3.85
CA LEU A 215 10.77 0.07 -4.11
C LEU A 215 10.63 1.51 -4.61
N ALA A 216 9.67 1.72 -5.51
CA ALA A 216 9.26 3.03 -5.97
C ALA A 216 7.76 3.09 -6.23
N LEU A 217 7.17 4.24 -5.94
CA LEU A 217 5.85 4.63 -6.40
C LEU A 217 6.08 5.37 -7.73
N PHE A 218 5.45 4.93 -8.81
CA PHE A 218 5.54 5.47 -10.19
C PHE A 218 6.49 6.69 -10.34
N GLU A 219 7.65 6.50 -10.96
CA GLU A 219 8.36 7.61 -11.61
C GLU A 219 7.73 7.76 -13.02
N LEU A 220 7.12 8.93 -13.27
CA LEU A 220 6.77 9.41 -14.61
C LEU A 220 8.05 9.68 -15.42
#